data_AF-A0A960SNK2-F1
#
_entry.id   AF-A0A960SNK2-F1
#
_cell.length_a   1.000
_cell.length_b   1.000
_cell.length_c   1.000
_cell.angle_alpha   90.00
_cell.angle_beta   90.00
_cell.angle_gamma   90.00
#
_symmetry.space_group_name_H-M   'P 1'
#
loop_
_entity.id
_entity.type
_entity.pdbx_description
1 polymer ?
#
loop_
_entity_poly.entity_id
_entity_poly.type
_entity_poly.pdbx_seq_one_letter_code
_entity_poly.pdbx_strand_id
1 'polypeptide(L)'
;MNCHCHRRQERGFALIIVMIVIFSLAILAGGFAFSMKVESRLAANNNSEGEMQWLGRSGVELARFVLSESFNRPKPASLNQIWAGGPGDLTETNGP
;
A
#
# COMPACT_ATOMS: atom_id res chain seq x y z
N MET A 1 24.09 2.80 -66.82
CA MET A 1 23.74 3.75 -65.74
C MET A 1 22.26 3.65 -65.48
N ASN A 2 21.79 3.37 -64.25
CA ASN A 2 20.46 3.83 -63.80
C ASN A 2 20.24 3.62 -62.29
N CYS A 3 19.97 4.74 -61.62
CA CYS A 3 18.96 4.95 -60.57
C CYS A 3 19.12 4.26 -59.20
N HIS A 4 19.99 4.82 -58.34
CA HIS A 4 19.98 4.59 -56.89
C HIS A 4 19.45 5.78 -56.04
N CYS A 5 18.89 6.82 -56.67
CA CYS A 5 18.51 8.05 -55.95
C CYS A 5 17.13 8.03 -55.25
N HIS A 6 16.27 7.03 -55.45
CA HIS A 6 14.92 7.04 -54.86
C HIS A 6 14.84 6.44 -53.45
N ARG A 7 15.71 5.47 -53.12
CA ARG A 7 15.66 4.69 -51.87
C ARG A 7 15.98 5.48 -50.59
N ARG A 8 16.65 6.63 -50.72
CA ARG A 8 17.08 7.44 -49.55
C ARG A 8 15.96 8.33 -49.04
N GLN A 9 15.05 8.77 -49.90
CA GLN A 9 13.91 9.62 -49.52
C GLN A 9 12.80 8.83 -48.82
N GLU A 10 12.51 7.61 -49.28
CA GLU A 10 11.52 6.71 -48.67
C GLU A 10 11.89 6.34 -47.22
N ARG A 11 13.19 6.16 -46.95
CA ARG A 11 13.71 5.85 -45.61
C ARG A 11 13.51 7.01 -44.62
N GLY A 12 13.66 8.24 -45.06
CA GLY A 12 13.45 9.41 -44.20
C GLY A 12 11.98 9.56 -43.79
N PHE A 13 11.07 9.39 -44.75
CA PHE A 13 9.63 9.49 -44.49
C PHE A 13 9.13 8.38 -43.56
N ALA A 14 9.63 7.15 -43.72
CA ALA A 14 9.31 6.04 -42.83
C ALA A 14 9.71 6.34 -41.37
N LEU A 15 10.88 6.95 -41.14
CA LEU A 15 11.34 7.28 -39.79
C LEU A 15 10.48 8.37 -39.14
N ILE A 16 9.99 9.35 -39.91
CA ILE A 16 9.09 10.39 -39.41
C ILE A 16 7.78 9.77 -38.92
N ILE A 17 7.20 8.86 -39.71
CA ILE A 17 5.97 8.14 -39.32
C ILE A 17 6.21 7.34 -38.03
N VAL A 18 7.32 6.60 -37.95
CA VAL A 18 7.66 5.80 -36.77
C VAL A 18 7.80 6.68 -35.52
N MET A 19 8.43 7.84 -35.63
CA MET A 19 8.53 8.79 -34.50
C MET A 19 7.18 9.29 -34.03
N ILE A 20 6.26 9.61 -34.95
CA ILE A 20 4.89 10.05 -34.60
C ILE A 20 4.10 8.90 -33.95
N VAL A 21 4.23 7.68 -34.46
CA VAL A 21 3.57 6.49 -33.90
C VAL A 21 4.08 6.20 -32.49
N ILE A 22 5.40 6.18 -32.27
CA ILE A 22 5.97 5.93 -30.93
C ILE A 22 5.57 7.04 -29.96
N PHE A 23 5.54 8.30 -30.41
CA PHE A 23 5.12 9.43 -29.57
C PHE A 23 3.65 9.34 -29.16
N SER A 24 2.75 9.05 -30.11
CA SER A 24 1.32 8.86 -29.82
C SER A 24 1.07 7.66 -28.90
N LEU A 25 1.77 6.54 -29.13
CA LEU A 25 1.74 5.37 -28.24
C LEU A 25 2.24 5.71 -26.83
N ALA A 26 3.30 6.53 -26.70
CA ALA A 26 3.83 6.95 -25.41
C ALA A 26 2.85 7.83 -24.63
N ILE A 27 2.16 8.76 -25.31
CA ILE A 27 1.12 9.59 -24.68
C ILE A 27 -0.04 8.73 -24.20
N LEU A 28 -0.54 7.80 -25.03
CA LEU A 28 -1.62 6.89 -24.65
C LEU A 28 -1.20 5.99 -23.48
N ALA A 29 0.00 5.40 -23.53
CA ALA A 29 0.53 4.57 -22.45
C ALA A 29 0.71 5.37 -21.15
N GLY A 30 1.21 6.61 -21.24
CA GLY A 30 1.33 7.52 -20.09
C GLY A 30 -0.03 7.89 -19.50
N GLY A 31 -1.03 8.16 -20.35
CA GLY A 31 -2.42 8.40 -19.94
C GLY A 31 -3.05 7.20 -19.25
N PHE A 32 -2.89 6.00 -19.82
CA PHE A 32 -3.38 4.76 -19.20
C PHE A 32 -2.67 4.45 -17.88
N ALA A 33 -1.35 4.63 -17.81
CA ALA A 33 -0.60 4.45 -16.56
C ALA A 33 -1.07 5.45 -15.48
N PHE A 34 -1.37 6.69 -15.87
CA PHE A 34 -1.91 7.70 -14.97
C PHE A 34 -3.33 7.34 -14.50
N SER A 35 -4.21 6.91 -15.41
CA SER A 35 -5.59 6.49 -15.09
C SER A 35 -5.66 5.19 -14.26
N MET A 36 -4.74 4.25 -14.45
CA MET A 36 -4.66 3.04 -13.61
C MET A 36 -4.21 3.34 -12.18
N LYS A 37 -3.37 4.37 -11.98
CA LYS A 37 -2.89 4.78 -10.64
C LYS A 37 -4.02 5.31 -9.77
N VAL A 38 -5.05 5.93 -10.35
CA VAL A 38 -6.18 6.47 -9.59
C VAL A 38 -7.17 5.37 -9.20
N GLU A 39 -7.44 4.40 -10.07
CA GLU A 39 -8.25 3.23 -9.72
C GLU A 39 -7.55 2.33 -8.70
N SER A 40 -6.23 2.12 -8.84
CA SER A 40 -5.44 1.36 -7.86
C SER A 40 -5.37 2.05 -6.50
N ARG A 41 -5.28 3.39 -6.45
CA ARG A 41 -5.34 4.13 -5.17
C ARG A 41 -6.71 4.08 -4.51
N LEU A 42 -7.80 4.09 -5.30
CA LEU A 42 -9.14 3.99 -4.74
C LEU A 42 -9.46 2.55 -4.30
N ALA A 43 -9.04 1.55 -5.06
CA ALA A 43 -9.17 0.13 -4.70
C ALA A 43 -8.28 -0.26 -3.52
N ALA A 44 -7.06 0.29 -3.42
CA ALA A 44 -6.20 0.11 -2.25
C ALA A 44 -6.84 0.76 -1.00
N ASN A 45 -7.40 1.96 -1.12
CA ASN A 45 -8.10 2.60 -0.02
C ASN A 45 -9.34 1.79 0.42
N ASN A 46 -10.16 1.31 -0.54
CA ASN A 46 -11.34 0.49 -0.25
C ASN A 46 -10.98 -0.89 0.35
N ASN A 47 -9.87 -1.49 -0.08
CA ASN A 47 -9.40 -2.76 0.51
C ASN A 47 -8.76 -2.55 1.90
N SER A 48 -8.19 -1.37 2.16
CA SER A 48 -7.71 -0.99 3.48
C SER A 48 -8.83 -0.79 4.50
N GLU A 49 -10.06 -0.43 4.08
CA GLU A 49 -11.19 -0.32 5.02
C GLU A 49 -11.52 -1.66 5.69
N GLY A 50 -11.50 -2.75 4.92
CA GLY A 50 -11.69 -4.09 5.46
C GLY A 50 -10.59 -4.47 6.44
N GLU A 51 -9.32 -4.29 6.04
CA GLU A 51 -8.17 -4.60 6.90
C GLU A 51 -8.14 -3.74 8.17
N MET A 52 -8.43 -2.44 8.07
CA MET A 52 -8.56 -1.54 9.23
C MET A 52 -9.69 -1.97 10.16
N GLN A 53 -10.82 -2.47 9.63
CA GLN A 53 -11.91 -2.96 10.46
C GLN A 53 -11.55 -4.27 11.18
N TRP A 54 -10.85 -5.18 10.49
CA TRP A 54 -10.34 -6.43 11.10
C TRP A 54 -9.26 -6.15 12.14
N LEU A 55 -8.36 -5.19 11.89
CA LEU A 55 -7.37 -4.69 12.84
C LEU A 55 -8.03 -4.01 14.05
N GLY A 56 -9.09 -3.22 13.83
CA GLY A 56 -9.87 -2.62 14.92
C GLY A 56 -10.53 -3.68 15.80
N ARG A 57 -11.15 -4.71 15.19
CA ARG A 57 -11.76 -5.82 15.93
C ARG A 57 -10.72 -6.67 16.69
N SER A 58 -9.57 -6.96 16.08
CA SER A 58 -8.51 -7.72 16.75
C SER A 58 -7.86 -6.93 17.89
N GLY A 59 -7.70 -5.61 17.76
CA GLY A 59 -7.22 -4.74 18.83
C GLY A 59 -8.16 -4.69 20.04
N VAL A 60 -9.48 -4.60 19.82
CA VAL A 60 -10.47 -4.64 20.91
C VAL A 60 -10.44 -5.99 21.63
N GLU A 61 -10.34 -7.10 20.89
CA GLU A 61 -10.29 -8.43 21.49
C GLU A 61 -9.03 -8.63 22.34
N LEU A 62 -7.87 -8.14 21.86
CA LEU A 62 -6.63 -8.15 22.64
C LEU A 62 -6.75 -7.32 23.91
N ALA A 63 -7.35 -6.12 23.84
CA ALA A 63 -7.56 -5.29 25.02
C ALA A 63 -8.47 -5.97 26.06
N ARG A 64 -9.54 -6.63 25.62
CA ARG A 64 -10.43 -7.42 26.50
C ARG A 64 -9.69 -8.59 27.13
N PHE A 65 -8.86 -9.29 26.37
CA PHE A 65 -8.02 -10.38 26.88
C PHE A 65 -7.08 -9.89 28.00
N VAL A 66 -6.28 -8.84 27.73
CA VAL A 66 -5.33 -8.27 28.70
C VAL A 66 -6.04 -7.79 29.98
N LEU A 67 -7.21 -7.15 29.82
CA LEU A 67 -8.00 -6.71 30.97
C LEU A 67 -8.57 -7.89 31.76
N SER A 68 -9.09 -8.92 31.08
CA SER A 68 -9.63 -10.12 31.73
C SER A 68 -8.57 -10.90 32.52
N GLU A 69 -7.35 -11.03 31.99
CA GLU A 69 -6.23 -11.66 32.70
C GLU A 69 -5.82 -10.85 33.93
N SER A 70 -5.86 -9.51 33.84
CA SER A 70 -5.61 -8.61 34.97
C SER A 70 -6.67 -8.74 36.07
N PHE A 71 -7.94 -9.00 35.73
CA PHE A 71 -8.99 -9.28 36.71
C PHE A 71 -8.92 -10.69 37.31
N ASN A 72 -8.48 -11.69 36.52
CA ASN A 72 -8.31 -13.07 36.97
C ASN A 72 -7.19 -13.20 38.02
N ARG A 73 -6.26 -12.25 38.06
CA ARG A 73 -5.21 -12.15 39.08
C ARG A 73 -5.38 -10.85 39.86
N PRO A 74 -6.11 -10.84 41.00
CA PRO A 74 -6.47 -9.61 41.69
C PRO A 74 -5.21 -8.87 42.16
N LYS A 75 -4.83 -7.84 41.41
CA LYS A 75 -3.79 -6.86 41.75
C LYS A 75 -4.45 -5.48 41.85
N PRO A 76 -4.02 -4.61 42.78
CA PRO A 76 -4.49 -3.23 42.81
C PRO A 76 -4.17 -2.56 41.47
N ALA A 77 -5.10 -1.80 40.91
CA ALA A 77 -4.88 -1.10 39.65
C ALA A 77 -3.72 -0.11 39.79
N SER A 78 -2.70 -0.22 38.94
CA SER A 78 -1.47 0.56 39.03
C SER A 78 -0.91 0.89 37.64
N LEU A 79 -0.21 2.03 37.51
CA LEU A 79 0.26 2.56 36.22
C LEU A 79 1.40 1.74 35.59
N ASN A 80 2.01 0.83 36.35
CA ASN A 80 3.03 -0.10 35.87
C ASN A 80 2.43 -1.33 35.15
N GLN A 81 1.10 -1.48 35.10
CA GLN A 81 0.44 -2.61 34.46
C GLN A 81 0.39 -2.47 32.93
N ILE A 82 0.34 -3.58 32.20
CA ILE A 82 0.39 -3.63 30.73
C ILE A 82 -0.74 -2.84 30.09
N TRP A 83 -1.95 -2.88 30.65
CA TRP A 83 -3.08 -2.11 30.14
C TRP A 83 -2.84 -0.58 30.22
N ALA A 84 -1.95 -0.13 31.12
CA ALA A 84 -1.56 1.26 31.29
C ALA A 84 -0.28 1.63 30.50
N GLY A 85 0.26 0.71 29.70
CA GLY A 85 1.51 0.91 28.95
C GLY A 85 2.77 0.83 29.82
N GLY A 86 2.65 0.35 31.05
CA GLY A 86 3.78 0.15 31.96
C GLY A 86 4.62 -1.08 31.61
N PRO A 87 5.85 -1.18 32.16
CA PRO A 87 6.78 -2.28 31.88
C PRO A 87 6.39 -3.62 32.52
N GLY A 88 5.28 -3.69 33.25
CA GLY A 88 4.84 -4.91 33.93
C GLY A 88 4.58 -6.07 32.97
N ASP A 89 4.51 -7.29 33.53
CA ASP A 89 4.20 -8.51 32.79
C ASP A 89 2.76 -8.96 33.09
N LEU A 90 2.19 -9.78 32.18
CA LEU A 90 0.94 -10.49 32.37
C LEU A 90 1.01 -11.38 33.64
N THR A 91 2.22 -11.77 34.06
CA THR A 91 2.47 -12.66 35.19
C THR A 91 3.22 -12.05 36.38
N GLU A 92 3.70 -10.80 36.33
CA GLU A 92 4.56 -10.21 37.39
C GLU A 92 3.81 -10.06 38.71
N THR A 93 3.97 -11.01 39.63
CA THR A 93 3.35 -10.98 40.96
C THR A 93 4.10 -10.10 41.95
N ASN A 94 5.34 -9.71 41.66
CA ASN A 94 6.23 -8.98 42.57
C ASN A 94 7.23 -8.08 41.80
N GLY A 95 6.76 -6.96 41.23
CA GLY A 95 7.66 -5.82 40.96
C GLY A 95 7.77 -4.96 42.23
N PRO A 96 8.90 -4.26 42.48
CA PRO A 96 9.11 -3.51 43.72
C PRO A 96 8.04 -2.46 44.02
#